data_AF-A0A6C0DCM1-F1
#
_entry.id   AF-A0A6C0DCM1-F1
#
_cell.length_a   1.000
_cell.length_b   1.000
_cell.length_c   1.000
_cell.angle_alpha   90.00
_cell.angle_beta   90.00
_cell.angle_gamma   90.00
#
_symmetry.space_group_name_H-M   'P 1'
#
loop_
_entity.id
_entity.type
_entity.pdbx_description
1 polymer ?
#
loop_
_entity_poly.entity_id
_entity_poly.type
_entity_poly.pdbx_seq_one_letter_code
_entity_poly.pdbx_strand_id
1 'polypeptide(L)'
;MNSLLEDNSQVLGHIYLITNTKTEKSYVGQTLTHRKNRGKYRPFGYMGRFQDHISEAICNTKKKQCTYLNNAIRMYGKEAFQCSLLLTCPKEDLDKQEEHFIKEYKSLYPDGYNLTRGGKVFKHMETDVDKISPLPPKKRGGCTSRSKETRAKMTERLKEVMGTQEAREEQMKRSQKQHSTVKLSKFKGVVVDMDNMEQYLRVRNSKDGSKFIKLVIGDKTTSFTGKYETLDEIKKKAIEFIKTIYSATLPNCSGNP
;
A
#
# COMPACT_ATOMS: atom_id res chain seq x y z
N MET A 1 20.51 -10.99 14.56
CA MET A 1 19.26 -10.29 14.94
C MET A 1 18.19 -10.53 13.87
N ASN A 2 17.66 -11.74 13.74
CA ASN A 2 16.65 -12.12 12.73
C ASN A 2 15.42 -12.81 13.38
N SER A 3 15.09 -12.45 14.62
CA SER A 3 13.92 -12.98 15.32
C SER A 3 12.71 -12.07 15.13
N LEU A 4 11.52 -12.67 15.03
CA LEU A 4 10.27 -11.94 15.13
C LEU A 4 10.05 -11.57 16.60
N LEU A 5 9.62 -10.34 16.85
CA LEU A 5 9.36 -9.86 18.21
C LEU A 5 7.86 -9.62 18.41
N GLU A 6 7.37 -10.06 19.57
CA GLU A 6 5.97 -9.88 19.97
C GLU A 6 5.77 -8.57 20.73
N ASP A 7 6.82 -8.05 21.37
CA ASP A 7 6.79 -6.83 22.17
C ASP A 7 7.83 -5.78 21.71
N ASN A 8 7.56 -4.51 22.03
CA ASN A 8 8.36 -3.34 21.66
C ASN A 8 9.63 -3.16 22.52
N SER A 9 9.73 -3.85 23.66
CA SER A 9 10.84 -3.70 24.62
C SER A 9 12.23 -4.00 24.03
N GLN A 10 12.29 -4.83 22.99
CA GLN A 10 13.55 -5.19 22.31
C GLN A 10 13.83 -4.36 21.05
N VAL A 11 13.00 -3.35 20.76
CA VAL A 11 13.16 -2.50 19.58
C VAL A 11 14.12 -1.35 19.87
N LEU A 12 15.37 -1.53 19.45
CA LEU A 12 16.40 -0.49 19.51
C LEU A 12 16.40 0.42 18.27
N GLY A 13 17.15 1.51 18.37
CA GLY A 13 17.50 2.42 17.29
C GLY A 13 18.83 2.07 16.61
N HIS A 14 18.91 2.30 15.31
CA HIS A 14 20.12 2.23 14.50
C HIS A 14 20.40 3.60 13.88
N ILE A 15 21.59 4.12 14.10
CA ILE A 15 22.18 5.21 13.33
C ILE A 15 23.07 4.62 12.25
N TYR A 16 22.92 5.08 11.02
CA TYR A 16 23.64 4.54 9.88
C TYR A 16 24.19 5.65 8.98
N LEU A 17 25.24 5.30 8.25
CA LEU A 17 25.92 6.16 7.28
C LEU A 17 25.73 5.58 5.89
N ILE A 18 25.34 6.42 4.94
CA ILE A 18 25.38 6.09 3.51
C ILE A 18 26.46 6.96 2.87
N THR A 19 27.49 6.35 2.33
CA THR A 19 28.58 7.04 1.65
C THR A 19 28.49 6.80 0.14
N ASN A 20 28.61 7.87 -0.63
CA ASN A 20 28.77 7.76 -2.08
C ASN A 20 30.24 7.55 -2.42
N THR A 21 30.59 6.40 -2.99
CA THR A 21 31.98 6.04 -3.32
C THR A 21 32.58 6.86 -4.46
N LYS A 22 31.76 7.57 -5.24
CA LYS A 22 32.22 8.42 -6.35
C LYS A 22 32.49 9.87 -5.94
N THR A 23 31.80 10.36 -4.92
CA THR A 23 31.89 11.78 -4.49
C THR A 23 32.37 11.95 -3.06
N GLU A 24 32.52 10.85 -2.31
CA GLU A 24 32.86 10.78 -0.88
C GLU A 24 31.86 11.45 0.07
N LYS A 25 30.89 12.20 -0.46
CA LYS A 25 29.74 12.73 0.28
C LYS A 25 28.97 11.65 1.03
N SER A 26 28.48 12.02 2.21
CA SER A 26 27.83 11.12 3.15
C SER A 26 26.41 11.57 3.51
N TYR A 27 25.59 10.63 3.95
CA TYR A 27 24.27 10.83 4.54
C TYR A 27 24.22 10.07 5.86
N VAL A 28 23.84 10.74 6.94
CA VAL A 28 23.54 10.09 8.22
C VAL A 28 22.04 10.00 8.39
N GLY A 29 21.54 8.87 8.85
CA GLY A 29 20.13 8.76 9.20
C GLY A 29 19.87 7.77 10.31
N GLN A 30 18.65 7.84 10.83
CA GLN A 30 18.17 6.94 11.87
C GLN A 30 17.06 6.00 11.38
N THR A 31 16.97 4.83 12.03
CA THR A 31 15.85 3.89 11.86
C THR A 31 15.73 3.00 13.09
N LEU A 32 14.61 2.30 13.22
CA LEU A 32 14.46 1.25 14.22
C LEU A 32 14.97 -0.10 13.69
N THR A 33 15.40 -0.97 14.60
CA THR A 33 15.79 -2.35 14.28
C THR A 33 14.63 -3.16 13.72
N HIS A 34 13.40 -2.86 14.14
CA HIS A 34 12.19 -3.54 13.72
C HIS A 34 11.09 -2.57 13.28
N ARG A 35 10.19 -3.04 12.40
CA ARG A 35 8.96 -2.33 12.03
C ARG A 35 7.73 -3.13 12.44
N LYS A 36 6.75 -2.46 13.05
CA LYS A 36 5.46 -3.06 13.39
C LYS A 36 4.64 -3.27 12.11
N ASN A 37 4.24 -4.51 11.87
CA ASN A 37 3.38 -4.88 10.74
C ASN A 37 2.35 -5.91 11.21
N ARG A 38 1.06 -5.57 11.10
CA ARG A 38 -0.08 -6.40 11.56
C ARG A 38 0.09 -6.92 12.98
N GLY A 39 0.49 -6.05 13.91
CA GLY A 39 0.67 -6.38 15.32
C GLY A 39 1.99 -7.04 15.70
N LYS A 40 2.82 -7.48 14.73
CA LYS A 40 4.11 -8.13 15.01
C LYS A 40 5.28 -7.25 14.57
N TYR A 41 6.39 -7.28 15.31
CA TYR A 41 7.62 -6.55 14.96
C TYR A 41 8.50 -7.43 14.08
N ARG A 42 8.81 -6.93 12.88
CA ARG A 42 9.63 -7.63 11.88
C ARG A 42 11.01 -6.97 11.77
N PRO A 43 12.09 -7.75 11.62
CA PRO A 43 13.43 -7.21 11.37
C PRO A 43 13.41 -6.25 10.17
N PHE A 44 14.06 -5.10 10.35
CA PHE A 44 14.14 -4.06 9.34
C PHE A 44 15.53 -3.44 9.31
N GLY A 45 15.89 -2.74 10.38
CA GLY A 45 17.21 -2.15 10.58
C GLY A 45 17.64 -1.17 9.48
N TYR A 46 18.94 -0.86 9.50
CA TYR A 46 19.54 0.14 8.60
C TYR A 46 19.57 -0.33 7.15
N MET A 47 19.82 -1.61 6.89
CA MET A 47 19.78 -2.17 5.54
C MET A 47 18.38 -2.12 4.93
N GLY A 48 17.34 -2.42 5.72
CA GLY A 48 15.96 -2.22 5.29
C GLY A 48 15.67 -0.76 4.96
N ARG A 49 16.16 0.19 5.78
CA ARG A 49 16.00 1.63 5.51
C ARG A 49 16.74 2.08 4.27
N PHE A 50 17.92 1.52 4.01
CA PHE A 50 18.68 1.79 2.79
C PHE A 50 17.96 1.30 1.54
N GLN A 51 17.38 0.10 1.57
CA GLN A 51 16.54 -0.40 0.49
C GLN A 51 15.29 0.47 0.27
N ASP A 52 14.69 0.99 1.33
CA ASP A 52 13.61 1.97 1.25
C ASP A 52 14.07 3.24 0.51
N HIS A 53 15.23 3.82 0.84
CA HIS A 53 15.77 4.99 0.14
C HIS A 53 15.99 4.71 -1.36
N ILE A 54 16.55 3.56 -1.71
CA ILE A 54 16.73 3.14 -3.11
C ILE A 54 15.38 3.04 -3.82
N SER A 55 14.40 2.38 -3.18
CA SER A 55 13.05 2.22 -3.71
C SER A 55 12.33 3.56 -3.85
N GLU A 56 12.47 4.45 -2.88
CA GLU A 56 11.91 5.80 -2.86
C GLU A 56 12.51 6.65 -4.00
N ALA A 57 13.83 6.57 -4.20
CA ALA A 57 14.53 7.24 -5.29
C ALA A 57 14.07 6.77 -6.67
N ILE A 58 13.86 5.46 -6.84
CA ILE A 58 13.47 4.85 -8.12
C ILE A 58 11.97 5.01 -8.37
N CYS A 59 11.12 4.54 -7.46
CA CYS A 59 9.67 4.32 -7.66
C CYS A 59 8.79 5.53 -7.31
N ASN A 60 9.30 6.51 -6.54
CA ASN A 60 8.62 7.76 -6.22
C ASN A 60 7.17 7.60 -5.66
N THR A 61 6.95 6.62 -4.78
CA THR A 61 5.60 6.31 -4.27
C THR A 61 5.19 7.10 -3.03
N LYS A 62 6.12 7.77 -2.35
CA LYS A 62 5.88 8.42 -1.05
C LYS A 62 6.13 9.93 -1.09
N LYS A 63 5.33 10.69 -0.33
CA LYS A 63 5.51 12.14 -0.10
C LYS A 63 6.57 12.37 0.99
N LYS A 64 7.23 13.55 1.04
CA LYS A 64 8.24 13.97 2.05
C LYS A 64 9.47 13.04 2.13
N GLN A 65 10.28 13.06 1.08
CA GLN A 65 11.43 12.16 0.90
C GLN A 65 12.75 12.91 1.07
N CYS A 66 13.85 12.17 1.27
CA CYS A 66 15.21 12.71 1.24
C CYS A 66 15.59 13.08 -0.20
N THR A 67 15.09 14.22 -0.68
CA THR A 67 15.15 14.63 -2.09
C THR A 67 16.58 14.61 -2.63
N TYR A 68 17.54 15.16 -1.89
CA TYR A 68 18.90 15.30 -2.37
C TYR A 68 19.65 13.96 -2.44
N LEU A 69 19.55 13.12 -1.39
CA LEU A 69 20.04 11.74 -1.42
C LEU A 69 19.39 10.94 -2.58
N ASN A 70 18.08 11.04 -2.74
CA ASN A 70 17.36 10.33 -3.79
C ASN A 70 17.75 10.78 -5.20
N ASN A 71 18.01 12.07 -5.39
CA ASN A 71 18.55 12.62 -6.64
C ASN A 71 19.93 12.03 -6.94
N ALA A 72 20.82 11.98 -5.92
CA ALA A 72 22.15 11.41 -6.05
C ALA A 72 22.12 9.91 -6.37
N ILE A 73 21.24 9.13 -5.73
CA ILE A 73 21.02 7.70 -6.04
C ILE A 73 20.60 7.51 -7.50
N ARG A 74 19.69 8.35 -8.01
CA ARG A 74 19.28 8.29 -9.43
C ARG A 74 20.40 8.68 -10.40
N MET A 75 21.28 9.58 -9.98
CA MET A 75 22.39 10.07 -10.79
C MET A 75 23.53 9.06 -10.89
N TYR A 76 24.02 8.56 -9.74
CA TYR A 76 25.21 7.71 -9.69
C TYR A 76 24.91 6.21 -9.74
N GLY A 77 23.65 5.82 -9.51
CA GLY A 77 23.20 4.43 -9.38
C GLY A 77 23.38 3.88 -7.97
N LYS A 78 22.57 2.89 -7.59
CA LYS A 78 22.60 2.26 -6.26
C LYS A 78 23.97 1.66 -5.89
N GLU A 79 24.73 1.23 -6.89
CA GLU A 79 26.04 0.57 -6.72
C GLU A 79 27.13 1.55 -6.27
N ALA A 80 26.92 2.86 -6.45
CA ALA A 80 27.80 3.90 -5.97
C ALA A 80 27.60 4.23 -4.48
N PHE A 81 26.66 3.59 -3.79
CA PHE A 81 26.33 3.88 -2.40
C PHE A 81 26.60 2.67 -1.51
N GLN A 82 27.37 2.89 -0.44
CA GLN A 82 27.61 1.92 0.61
C GLN A 82 26.89 2.36 1.89
N CYS A 83 26.21 1.42 2.55
CA CYS A 83 25.52 1.68 3.81
C CYS A 83 26.20 0.93 4.95
N SER A 84 26.58 1.63 6.02
CA SER A 84 27.20 1.07 7.23
C SER A 84 26.42 1.46 8.48
N LEU A 85 26.45 0.58 9.49
CA LEU A 85 25.89 0.86 10.81
C LEU A 85 26.93 1.63 11.63
N LEU A 86 26.54 2.78 12.20
CA LEU A 86 27.40 3.58 13.09
C LEU A 86 27.17 3.22 14.56
N LEU A 87 25.89 3.18 14.98
CA LEU A 87 25.54 2.98 16.38
C LEU A 87 24.20 2.27 16.53
N THR A 88 24.14 1.36 17.49
CA THR A 88 22.87 0.84 18.03
C THR A 88 22.63 1.45 19.40
N CYS A 89 21.51 2.14 19.58
CA CYS A 89 21.18 2.86 20.81
C CYS A 89 19.69 2.69 21.19
N PRO A 90 19.30 3.03 22.43
CA PRO A 90 17.89 3.14 22.79
C PRO A 90 17.15 4.15 21.91
N LYS A 91 15.83 3.99 21.79
CA LYS A 91 15.01 4.84 20.91
C LYS A 91 15.04 6.31 21.34
N GLU A 92 15.20 6.54 22.64
CA GLU A 92 15.21 7.85 23.28
C GLU A 92 16.43 8.67 22.85
N ASP A 93 17.55 8.01 22.57
CA ASP A 93 18.81 8.66 22.21
C ASP A 93 18.99 8.90 20.70
N LEU A 94 18.13 8.31 19.87
CA LEU A 94 18.23 8.35 18.41
C LEU A 94 18.46 9.76 17.87
N ASP A 95 17.61 10.71 18.26
CA ASP A 95 17.65 12.08 17.74
C ASP A 95 18.99 12.78 18.10
N LYS A 96 19.48 12.56 19.33
CA LYS A 96 20.75 13.12 19.83
C LYS A 96 21.95 12.52 19.09
N GLN A 97 21.92 11.21 18.87
CA GLN A 97 22.99 10.50 18.19
C GLN A 97 23.00 10.86 16.69
N GLU A 98 21.84 11.00 16.05
CA GLU A 98 21.75 11.46 14.66
C GLU A 98 22.38 12.85 14.50
N GLU A 99 22.06 13.81 15.37
CA GLU A 99 22.65 15.15 15.33
C GLU A 99 24.19 15.12 15.55
N HIS A 100 24.66 14.30 16.49
CA HIS A 100 26.09 14.13 16.76
C HIS A 100 26.83 13.63 15.52
N PHE A 101 26.35 12.55 14.90
CA PHE A 101 26.99 11.95 13.74
C PHE A 101 26.86 12.80 12.47
N ILE A 102 25.76 13.55 12.28
CA ILE A 102 25.66 14.50 11.16
C ILE A 102 26.78 15.54 11.24
N LYS A 103 27.08 16.04 12.45
CA LYS A 103 28.16 17.01 12.68
C LYS A 103 29.54 16.37 12.49
N GLU A 104 29.76 15.19 13.05
CA GLU A 104 31.02 14.46 12.97
C GLU A 104 31.40 14.13 11.52
N TYR A 105 30.46 13.58 10.75
CA TYR A 105 30.68 13.19 9.36
C TYR A 105 30.48 14.32 8.35
N LYS A 106 30.23 15.55 8.81
CA LYS A 106 29.94 16.73 7.97
C LYS A 106 28.94 16.41 6.85
N SER A 107 27.89 15.67 7.19
CA SER A 107 26.97 15.12 6.19
C SER A 107 25.89 16.11 5.76
N LEU A 108 25.92 17.34 6.28
CA LEU A 108 24.99 18.41 5.93
C LEU A 108 25.30 18.98 4.54
N TYR A 109 24.27 19.29 3.75
CA TYR A 109 24.41 20.03 2.51
C TYR A 109 25.11 21.39 2.76
N PRO A 110 26.08 21.81 1.91
CA PRO A 110 26.44 21.27 0.59
C PRO A 110 27.46 20.12 0.58
N ASP A 111 28.13 19.87 1.70
CA ASP A 111 29.24 18.91 1.80
C ASP A 111 28.76 17.45 1.84
N GLY A 112 27.55 17.21 2.36
CA GLY A 112 26.87 15.92 2.34
C GLY A 112 25.44 15.97 1.83
N TYR A 113 24.67 14.93 2.18
CA TYR A 113 23.31 14.72 1.68
C TYR A 113 22.17 15.08 2.65
N ASN A 114 22.45 15.32 3.93
CA ASN A 114 21.45 15.74 4.91
C ASN A 114 21.00 17.17 4.64
N LEU A 115 19.69 17.42 4.64
CA LEU A 115 19.11 18.76 4.48
C LEU A 115 18.72 19.41 5.83
N THR A 116 18.79 18.64 6.90
CA THR A 116 18.44 19.04 8.27
C THR A 116 19.55 18.61 9.21
N ARG A 117 19.70 19.30 10.33
CA ARG A 117 20.72 18.99 11.35
C ARG A 117 20.42 17.72 12.17
N GLY A 118 19.24 17.12 11.98
CA GLY A 118 18.76 15.96 12.73
C GLY A 118 17.66 16.31 13.74
N GLY A 119 17.04 15.29 14.31
CA GLY A 119 16.03 15.42 15.37
C GLY A 119 14.58 15.69 14.92
N LYS A 120 13.65 15.68 15.88
CA LYS A 120 12.18 15.79 15.65
C LYS A 120 11.71 17.08 14.99
N VAL A 121 12.48 18.17 15.10
CA VAL A 121 12.07 19.49 14.60
C VAL A 121 12.69 19.70 13.22
N PHE A 122 11.85 19.72 12.19
CA PHE A 122 12.23 20.03 10.82
C PHE A 122 12.64 21.52 10.68
N LYS A 123 13.80 21.90 11.23
CA LYS A 123 14.45 23.16 10.85
C LYS A 123 15.10 22.94 9.49
N HIS A 124 14.29 23.12 8.44
CA HIS A 124 14.77 23.10 7.07
C HIS A 124 15.73 24.27 6.86
N MET A 125 16.85 24.00 6.19
CA MET A 125 17.64 25.07 5.57
C MET A 125 16.85 25.55 4.34
N GLU A 126 16.54 26.85 4.28
CA GLU A 126 16.02 27.48 3.07
C GLU A 126 17.16 27.50 2.05
N THR A 127 17.13 26.58 1.08
CA THR A 127 18.04 26.62 -0.06
C THR A 127 17.29 26.37 -1.35
N ASP A 128 17.61 27.17 -2.37
CA ASP A 128 17.19 26.95 -3.75
C ASP A 128 17.93 25.72 -4.31
N VAL A 129 17.42 24.53 -3.98
CA VAL A 129 18.03 23.22 -4.32
C VAL A 129 18.08 22.92 -5.83
N ASP A 130 17.57 23.82 -6.67
CA ASP A 130 17.31 23.59 -8.09
C ASP A 130 18.46 23.91 -9.05
N LYS A 131 19.63 24.38 -8.58
CA LYS A 131 20.62 25.00 -9.51
C LYS A 131 22.04 24.42 -9.57
N ILE A 132 22.41 23.37 -8.83
CA ILE A 132 23.84 22.99 -8.68
C ILE A 132 24.15 21.52 -9.04
N SER A 133 23.65 20.99 -10.17
CA SER A 133 24.19 19.73 -10.69
C SER A 133 24.38 19.76 -12.21
N PRO A 134 25.58 19.46 -12.73
CA PRO A 134 25.90 19.53 -14.16
C PRO A 134 25.15 18.48 -15.02
N LEU A 135 24.54 17.47 -14.39
CA LEU A 135 23.74 16.44 -15.05
C LEU A 135 22.36 16.33 -14.38
N PRO A 136 21.25 16.39 -15.14
CA PRO A 136 19.93 16.27 -14.56
C PRO A 136 19.70 14.84 -14.03
N PRO A 137 19.04 14.66 -12.86
CA PRO A 137 18.71 13.33 -12.38
C PRO A 137 17.79 12.63 -13.38
N LYS A 138 17.98 11.31 -13.55
CA LYS A 138 17.07 10.49 -14.39
C LYS A 138 15.61 10.75 -14.01
N LYS A 139 14.71 10.78 -15.01
CA LYS A 139 13.27 11.00 -14.80
C LYS A 139 12.73 10.05 -13.72
N ARG A 140 11.87 10.59 -12.85
CA ARG A 140 11.19 9.82 -11.79
C ARG A 140 10.37 8.71 -12.46
N GLY A 141 10.82 7.46 -12.37
CA GLY A 141 10.18 6.33 -13.03
C GLY A 141 9.14 5.69 -12.12
N GLY A 142 7.87 5.64 -12.53
CA GLY A 142 6.95 4.67 -11.95
C GLY A 142 7.58 3.27 -12.08
N CYS A 143 7.52 2.46 -11.02
CA CYS A 143 8.18 1.16 -10.94
C CYS A 143 8.00 0.34 -12.23
N THR A 144 9.01 0.35 -13.10
CA THR A 144 9.00 -0.36 -14.38
C THR A 144 9.24 -1.83 -14.09
N SER A 145 8.15 -2.61 -14.10
CA SER A 145 8.14 -4.08 -14.02
C SER A 145 8.86 -4.72 -12.83
N ARG A 146 8.12 -5.50 -12.03
CA ARG A 146 8.71 -6.42 -11.02
C ARG A 146 9.76 -7.33 -11.67
N SER A 147 10.80 -7.71 -10.91
CA SER A 147 11.82 -8.65 -11.39
C SER A 147 11.19 -9.96 -11.87
N LYS A 148 11.85 -10.64 -12.82
CA LYS A 148 11.40 -11.94 -13.34
C LYS A 148 11.19 -12.95 -12.22
N GLU A 149 12.11 -12.99 -11.26
CA GLU A 149 12.04 -13.87 -10.10
C GLU A 149 10.83 -13.57 -9.20
N THR A 150 10.57 -12.29 -8.87
CA THR A 150 9.38 -11.93 -8.07
C THR A 150 8.09 -12.26 -8.81
N ARG A 151 8.05 -12.06 -10.13
CA ARG A 151 6.91 -12.46 -10.96
C ARG A 151 6.68 -13.97 -10.92
N ALA A 152 7.74 -14.78 -11.01
CA ALA A 152 7.66 -16.23 -10.92
C ALA A 152 7.10 -16.68 -9.56
N LYS A 153 7.67 -16.19 -8.45
CA LYS A 153 7.23 -16.51 -7.08
C LYS A 153 5.75 -16.15 -6.84
N MET A 154 5.30 -15.00 -7.33
CA MET A 154 3.88 -14.62 -7.23
C MET A 154 2.98 -15.54 -8.04
N THR A 155 3.37 -15.87 -9.27
CA THR A 155 2.59 -16.77 -10.15
C THR A 155 2.45 -18.16 -9.53
N GLU A 156 3.55 -18.71 -9.00
CA GLU A 156 3.55 -20.00 -8.31
C GLU A 156 2.60 -20.00 -7.11
N ARG A 157 2.73 -18.99 -6.23
CA ARG A 157 1.82 -18.82 -5.09
C ARG A 157 0.36 -18.66 -5.50
N LEU A 158 0.08 -17.94 -6.59
CA LEU A 158 -1.29 -17.79 -7.08
C LEU A 158 -1.86 -19.12 -7.58
N LYS A 159 -1.06 -19.95 -8.25
CA LYS A 159 -1.48 -21.30 -8.66
C LYS A 159 -1.77 -22.20 -7.47
N GLU A 160 -0.94 -22.13 -6.43
CA GLU A 160 -1.15 -22.87 -5.17
C GLU A 160 -2.45 -22.43 -4.49
N VAL A 161 -2.60 -21.13 -4.23
CA VAL A 161 -3.76 -20.58 -3.49
C VAL A 161 -5.06 -20.70 -4.27
N MET A 162 -5.02 -20.52 -5.59
CA MET A 162 -6.20 -20.61 -6.47
C MET A 162 -6.30 -21.95 -7.20
N GLY A 163 -5.59 -22.98 -6.71
CA GLY A 163 -5.51 -24.30 -7.34
C GLY A 163 -6.81 -25.08 -7.19
N THR A 164 -7.49 -24.95 -6.04
CA THR A 164 -8.71 -25.70 -5.72
C THR A 164 -9.96 -24.96 -6.17
N GLN A 165 -11.04 -25.72 -6.41
CA GLN A 165 -12.35 -25.15 -6.71
C GLN A 165 -12.90 -24.36 -5.52
N GLU A 166 -12.77 -24.89 -4.31
CA GLU A 166 -13.21 -24.26 -3.07
C GLU A 166 -12.61 -22.85 -2.88
N ALA A 167 -11.30 -22.68 -3.11
CA ALA A 167 -10.65 -21.37 -3.01
C ALA A 167 -11.19 -20.37 -4.04
N ARG A 168 -11.54 -20.83 -5.25
CA ARG A 168 -12.14 -20.00 -6.30
C ARG A 168 -13.58 -19.62 -5.97
N GLU A 169 -14.34 -20.54 -5.37
CA GLU A 169 -15.70 -20.27 -4.86
C GLU A 169 -15.68 -19.26 -3.72
N GLU A 170 -14.77 -19.40 -2.78
CA GLU A 170 -14.62 -18.45 -1.67
C GLU A 170 -14.23 -17.05 -2.19
N GLN A 171 -13.31 -16.98 -3.17
CA GLN A 171 -12.95 -15.73 -3.83
C GLN A 171 -14.16 -15.09 -4.52
N MET A 172 -14.98 -15.88 -5.21
CA MET A 172 -16.23 -15.41 -5.84
C MET A 172 -17.17 -14.80 -4.79
N LYS A 173 -17.42 -15.51 -3.68
CA LYS A 173 -18.28 -15.02 -2.57
C LYS A 173 -17.74 -13.72 -1.96
N ARG A 174 -16.42 -13.62 -1.74
CA ARG A 174 -15.76 -12.40 -1.24
C ARG A 174 -15.94 -11.21 -2.20
N SER A 175 -15.77 -11.43 -3.50
CA SER A 175 -15.99 -10.41 -4.53
C SER A 175 -17.44 -9.91 -4.56
N GLN A 176 -18.41 -10.84 -4.51
CA GLN A 176 -19.83 -10.51 -4.46
C GLN A 176 -20.18 -9.66 -3.23
N LYS A 177 -19.64 -10.01 -2.05
CA LYS A 177 -19.79 -9.23 -0.81
C LYS A 177 -19.16 -7.85 -0.91
N GLN A 178 -17.97 -7.74 -1.51
CA GLN A 178 -17.32 -6.45 -1.71
C GLN A 178 -18.14 -5.51 -2.62
N HIS A 179 -18.78 -6.07 -3.65
CA HIS A 179 -19.58 -5.29 -4.60
C HIS A 179 -21.02 -5.01 -4.13
N SER A 180 -21.52 -5.66 -3.07
CA SER A 180 -22.91 -5.51 -2.63
C SER A 180 -23.22 -4.09 -2.14
N THR A 181 -22.29 -3.45 -1.41
CA THR A 181 -22.44 -2.09 -0.88
C THR A 181 -22.58 -1.05 -1.99
N VAL A 182 -21.76 -1.17 -3.03
CA VAL A 182 -21.81 -0.31 -4.22
C VAL A 182 -23.07 -0.56 -5.05
N LYS A 183 -23.57 -1.80 -5.07
CA LYS A 183 -24.87 -2.10 -5.70
C LYS A 183 -25.99 -1.44 -4.90
N LEU A 184 -26.05 -1.62 -3.58
CA LEU A 184 -27.12 -1.09 -2.73
C LEU A 184 -27.20 0.45 -2.80
N SER A 185 -26.05 1.14 -2.81
CA SER A 185 -26.03 2.60 -2.90
C SER A 185 -26.67 3.15 -4.19
N LYS A 186 -26.60 2.41 -5.30
CA LYS A 186 -27.27 2.79 -6.55
C LYS A 186 -28.79 2.78 -6.40
N PHE A 187 -29.34 1.83 -5.66
CA PHE A 187 -30.78 1.64 -5.50
C PHE A 187 -31.41 2.41 -4.32
N LYS A 188 -30.69 3.39 -3.74
CA LYS A 188 -31.29 4.30 -2.75
C LYS A 188 -32.50 5.03 -3.33
N GLY A 189 -33.57 5.13 -2.53
CA GLY A 189 -34.81 5.84 -2.88
C GLY A 189 -35.67 5.15 -3.94
N VAL A 190 -35.39 3.88 -4.27
CA VAL A 190 -36.20 3.12 -5.22
C VAL A 190 -37.35 2.45 -4.47
N VAL A 191 -38.58 2.66 -4.95
CA VAL A 191 -39.75 1.94 -4.46
C VAL A 191 -39.82 0.58 -5.17
N VAL A 192 -40.02 -0.48 -4.40
CA VAL A 192 -40.07 -1.87 -4.89
C VAL A 192 -41.36 -2.51 -4.40
N ASP A 193 -42.03 -3.20 -5.30
CA ASP A 193 -43.18 -4.04 -5.01
C ASP A 193 -42.70 -5.39 -4.45
N MET A 194 -43.10 -5.70 -3.23
CA MET A 194 -42.70 -6.89 -2.49
C MET A 194 -43.54 -8.12 -2.86
N ASP A 195 -44.76 -7.92 -3.37
CA ASP A 195 -45.67 -9.00 -3.72
C ASP A 195 -45.29 -9.62 -5.08
N ASN A 196 -44.62 -8.84 -5.94
CA ASN A 196 -44.15 -9.30 -7.24
C ASN A 196 -42.68 -8.96 -7.50
N MET A 197 -41.76 -9.53 -6.70
CA MET A 197 -40.31 -9.31 -6.86
C MET A 197 -39.74 -9.89 -8.17
N GLU A 198 -40.36 -10.92 -8.73
CA GLU A 198 -39.84 -11.60 -9.92
C GLU A 198 -39.92 -10.75 -11.18
N GLN A 199 -40.85 -9.78 -11.24
CA GLN A 199 -41.02 -8.88 -12.39
C GLN A 199 -39.75 -8.08 -12.73
N TYR A 200 -38.89 -7.84 -11.73
CA TYR A 200 -37.66 -7.07 -11.88
C TYR A 200 -36.47 -7.91 -12.39
N LEU A 201 -36.60 -9.23 -12.45
CA LEU A 201 -35.52 -10.16 -12.77
C LEU A 201 -35.58 -10.59 -14.24
N ARG A 202 -34.46 -10.47 -14.95
CA ARG A 202 -34.32 -10.94 -16.34
C ARG A 202 -33.13 -11.88 -16.46
N VAL A 203 -33.37 -13.12 -16.90
CA VAL A 203 -32.30 -14.08 -17.21
C VAL A 203 -31.65 -13.70 -18.54
N ARG A 204 -30.31 -13.68 -18.57
CA ARG A 204 -29.52 -13.35 -19.76
C ARG A 204 -28.35 -14.32 -19.89
N ASN A 205 -27.89 -14.51 -21.13
CA ASN A 205 -26.69 -15.28 -21.43
C ASN A 205 -25.49 -14.34 -21.54
N SER A 206 -24.38 -14.77 -20.97
CA SER A 206 -23.08 -14.14 -21.12
C SER A 206 -22.37 -14.68 -22.38
N LYS A 207 -21.31 -14.00 -22.80
CA LYS A 207 -20.54 -14.36 -24.01
C LYS A 207 -19.89 -15.75 -23.91
N ASP A 208 -19.62 -16.20 -22.70
CA ASP A 208 -19.06 -17.51 -22.38
C ASP A 208 -20.14 -18.61 -22.26
N GLY A 209 -21.40 -18.32 -22.58
CA GLY A 209 -22.53 -19.25 -22.47
C GLY A 209 -23.11 -19.37 -21.06
N SER A 210 -22.48 -18.76 -20.05
CA SER A 210 -23.01 -18.77 -18.68
C SER A 210 -24.28 -17.91 -18.56
N LYS A 211 -25.19 -18.30 -17.67
CA LYS A 211 -26.41 -17.52 -17.39
C LYS A 211 -26.18 -16.56 -16.22
N PHE A 212 -26.77 -15.38 -16.32
CA PHE A 212 -26.76 -14.39 -15.24
C PHE A 212 -28.12 -13.71 -15.11
N ILE A 213 -28.35 -13.08 -13.97
CA ILE A 213 -29.61 -12.37 -13.70
C ILE A 213 -29.36 -10.87 -13.73
N LYS A 214 -30.10 -10.18 -14.58
CA LYS A 214 -30.15 -8.71 -14.63
C LYS A 214 -31.35 -8.24 -13.84
N LEU A 215 -31.10 -7.47 -12.77
CA LEU A 215 -32.12 -6.76 -12.02
C LEU A 215 -32.34 -5.38 -12.65
N VAL A 216 -33.60 -5.06 -12.94
CA VAL A 216 -34.02 -3.79 -13.53
C VAL A 216 -35.18 -3.23 -12.71
N ILE A 217 -34.99 -2.09 -12.06
CA ILE A 217 -36.04 -1.39 -11.31
C ILE A 217 -36.03 0.07 -11.76
N GLY A 218 -37.08 0.49 -12.47
CA GLY A 218 -37.12 1.79 -13.13
C GLY A 218 -35.97 1.97 -14.13
N ASP A 219 -35.21 3.04 -13.97
CA ASP A 219 -34.00 3.38 -14.75
C ASP A 219 -32.73 2.67 -14.24
N LYS A 220 -32.80 2.05 -13.05
CA LYS A 220 -31.63 1.49 -12.37
C LYS A 220 -31.47 0.01 -12.68
N THR A 221 -30.23 -0.39 -12.97
CA THR A 221 -29.91 -1.79 -13.29
C THR A 221 -28.65 -2.30 -12.59
N THR A 222 -28.64 -3.60 -12.30
CA THR A 222 -27.46 -4.33 -11.80
C THR A 222 -27.53 -5.79 -12.24
N SER A 223 -26.39 -6.48 -12.20
CA SER A 223 -26.30 -7.88 -12.60
C SER A 223 -25.79 -8.74 -11.44
N PHE A 224 -26.26 -9.99 -11.39
CA PHE A 224 -25.83 -11.03 -10.47
C PHE A 224 -25.28 -12.20 -11.28
N THR A 225 -24.04 -12.57 -10.97
CA THR A 225 -23.29 -13.63 -11.63
C THR A 225 -22.68 -14.54 -10.56
N GLY A 226 -22.54 -15.81 -10.87
CA GLY A 226 -21.90 -16.80 -10.01
C GLY A 226 -21.40 -17.96 -10.86
N LYS A 227 -20.09 -18.08 -11.01
CA LYS A 227 -19.48 -19.13 -11.87
C LYS A 227 -19.75 -20.55 -11.33
N TYR A 228 -19.86 -20.66 -10.01
CA TYR A 228 -20.05 -21.91 -9.28
C TYR A 228 -21.41 -21.97 -8.59
N GLU A 229 -22.35 -21.10 -8.99
CA GLU A 229 -23.70 -21.06 -8.44
C GLU A 229 -24.67 -21.47 -9.54
N THR A 230 -25.73 -22.17 -9.16
CA THR A 230 -26.85 -22.48 -10.03
C THR A 230 -27.66 -21.21 -10.34
N LEU A 231 -28.46 -21.26 -11.41
CA LEU A 231 -29.32 -20.11 -11.76
C LEU A 231 -30.30 -19.76 -10.62
N ASP A 232 -30.81 -20.77 -9.92
CA ASP A 232 -31.76 -20.60 -8.82
C ASP A 232 -31.10 -19.93 -7.60
N GLU A 233 -29.85 -20.28 -7.29
CA GLU A 233 -29.07 -19.60 -6.25
C GLU A 233 -28.81 -18.14 -6.60
N ILE A 234 -28.47 -17.85 -7.87
CA ILE A 234 -28.31 -16.48 -8.35
C ILE A 234 -29.65 -15.72 -8.25
N LYS A 235 -30.78 -16.39 -8.54
CA LYS A 235 -32.13 -15.82 -8.44
C LYS A 235 -32.46 -15.47 -6.99
N LYS A 236 -32.23 -16.41 -6.08
CA LYS A 236 -32.44 -16.21 -4.64
C LYS A 236 -31.67 -15.00 -4.11
N LYS A 237 -30.42 -14.82 -4.54
CA LYS A 237 -29.59 -13.67 -4.15
C LYS A 237 -30.08 -12.35 -4.71
N ALA A 238 -30.57 -12.34 -5.95
CA ALA A 238 -31.17 -11.14 -6.53
C ALA A 238 -32.44 -10.73 -5.76
N ILE A 239 -33.27 -11.71 -5.36
CA ILE A 239 -34.45 -11.49 -4.52
C ILE A 239 -34.06 -10.96 -3.13
N GLU A 240 -33.06 -11.56 -2.48
CA GLU A 240 -32.56 -11.09 -1.19
C GLU A 240 -32.02 -9.64 -1.25
N PHE A 241 -31.39 -9.27 -2.37
CA PHE A 241 -30.98 -7.89 -2.63
C PHE A 241 -32.17 -6.93 -2.77
N ILE A 242 -33.26 -7.34 -3.44
CA ILE A 242 -34.51 -6.55 -3.51
C ILE A 242 -35.07 -6.32 -2.11
N LYS A 243 -35.13 -7.36 -1.27
CA LYS A 243 -35.57 -7.25 0.13
C LYS A 243 -34.70 -6.25 0.91
N THR A 244 -33.39 -6.28 0.68
CA THR A 244 -32.44 -5.34 1.31
C THR A 244 -32.69 -3.90 0.87
N ILE A 245 -33.05 -3.66 -0.39
CA ILE A 245 -33.43 -2.33 -0.88
C ILE A 245 -34.68 -1.84 -0.14
N TYR A 246 -35.71 -2.68 -0.04
CA TYR A 246 -36.97 -2.34 0.65
C TYR A 246 -36.75 -2.01 2.13
N SER A 247 -35.99 -2.83 2.86
CA SER A 247 -35.67 -2.55 4.26
C SER A 247 -34.90 -1.24 4.44
N ALA A 248 -34.11 -0.82 3.45
CA ALA A 248 -33.36 0.43 3.48
C ALA A 248 -34.20 1.67 3.11
N THR A 249 -35.41 1.49 2.56
CA THR A 249 -36.32 2.59 2.20
C THR A 249 -37.45 2.81 3.20
N LEU A 250 -37.66 1.90 4.15
CA LEU A 250 -38.57 2.14 5.28
C LEU A 250 -38.08 3.36 6.09
N PRO A 251 -38.93 4.35 6.37
CA PRO A 251 -38.56 5.44 7.24
C PRO A 251 -38.16 4.86 8.61
N ASN A 252 -37.02 5.33 9.15
CA ASN A 252 -36.65 5.05 10.54
C ASN A 252 -37.76 5.61 11.45
N CYS A 253 -38.75 4.78 11.78
CA CYS A 253 -39.70 5.04 12.85
C CYS A 253 -38.99 4.84 14.21
N SER A 254 -38.00 5.69 14.48
CA SER A 254 -37.51 5.95 15.84
C SER A 254 -37.90 7.38 16.19
N GLY A 255 -39.20 7.58 16.39
CA GLY A 255 -39.68 8.73 17.14
C GLY A 255 -39.21 8.55 18.58
N ASN A 256 -38.34 9.44 19.05
CA ASN A 256 -38.08 9.60 20.47
C ASN A 256 -39.41 9.98 21.16
N PRO A 257 -39.86 9.26 22.20
CA PRO A 257 -40.67 9.88 23.24
C PRO A 257 -39.83 10.88 24.06
#